data_AF-A0AAE1AKH7-F1
#
_entry.id   AF-A0AAE1AKH7-F1
#
_cell.length_a   1.000
_cell.length_b   1.000
_cell.length_c   1.000
_cell.angle_alpha   90.00
_cell.angle_beta   90.00
_cell.angle_gamma   90.00
#
_symmetry.space_group_name_H-M   'P 1'
#
loop_
_entity.id
_entity.type
_entity.pdbx_description
1 polymer ?
#
loop_
_entity_poly.entity_id
_entity_poly.type
_entity_poly.pdbx_seq_one_letter_code
_entity_poly.pdbx_strand_id
1 'polypeptide(L)'
;MGIMKARAVRAYWATSSRYPPVADCMVSNRFELLCRHIHFVNNDAHTEANNDHDRVWKIRPWLDDLNSTLKKLVPTKNQCVDEIMVSFNPLRFKPA
;
A
#
# COMPACT_ATOMS: atom_id res chain seq x y z
N MET A 1 1.13 4.59 10.01
CA MET A 1 2.31 5.46 10.31
C MET A 1 2.21 6.85 9.65
N GLY A 2 1.00 7.38 9.45
CA GLY A 2 0.81 8.66 8.73
C GLY A 2 0.90 9.89 9.62
N ILE A 3 0.31 9.82 10.81
CA ILE A 3 0.26 10.91 11.80
C ILE A 3 1.61 11.02 12.52
N MET A 4 1.99 9.99 13.28
CA MET A 4 3.33 9.88 13.86
C MET A 4 4.23 9.11 12.91
N LYS A 5 5.33 9.74 12.46
CA LYS A 5 6.34 9.17 11.56
C LYS A 5 7.60 8.81 12.34
N ALA A 6 7.91 7.51 12.44
CA ALA A 6 9.18 7.03 12.97
C ALA A 6 10.19 6.81 11.82
N ARG A 7 11.48 6.76 12.18
CA ARG A 7 12.57 6.58 11.20
C ARG A 7 12.53 5.23 10.48
N ALA A 8 11.96 4.20 11.11
CA ALA A 8 11.78 2.87 10.56
C ALA A 8 10.48 2.23 11.09
N VAL A 9 9.93 1.28 10.34
CA VAL A 9 8.68 0.56 10.71
C VAL A 9 8.85 -0.16 12.06
N ARG A 10 9.96 -0.87 12.29
CA ARG A 10 10.20 -1.56 13.57
C ARG A 10 10.28 -0.63 14.78
N ALA A 11 10.59 0.66 14.57
CA ALA A 11 10.73 1.61 15.67
C ALA A 11 9.42 1.82 16.45
N TYR A 12 8.27 1.54 15.85
CA TYR A 12 6.97 1.62 16.55
C TYR A 12 6.84 0.57 17.67
N TRP A 13 7.59 -0.52 17.61
CA TRP A 13 7.59 -1.59 18.60
C TRP A 13 8.83 -1.59 19.51
N ALA A 14 9.85 -0.77 19.20
CA ALA A 14 11.09 -0.72 19.96
C ALA A 14 10.86 -0.14 21.36
N THR A 15 11.49 -0.67 22.40
CA THR A 15 11.23 -0.29 23.80
C THR A 15 11.36 1.21 24.05
N SER A 16 12.36 1.87 23.47
CA SER A 16 12.63 3.30 23.67
C SER A 16 11.74 4.24 22.83
N SER A 17 11.16 3.75 21.73
CA SER A 17 10.31 4.54 20.83
C SER A 17 8.93 3.90 20.61
N ARG A 18 8.50 3.07 21.55
CA ARG A 18 7.25 2.30 21.45
C ARG A 18 6.10 3.27 21.28
N TYR A 19 5.26 3.01 20.30
CA TYR A 19 4.06 3.79 20.08
C TYR A 19 2.82 2.93 20.36
N PRO A 20 2.20 3.08 21.54
CA PRO A 20 1.11 2.22 22.00
C PRO A 20 -0.02 2.02 20.97
N PRO A 21 -0.51 3.04 20.25
CA PRO A 21 -1.59 2.87 19.27
C PRO A 21 -1.27 1.89 18.13
N VAL A 22 0.01 1.67 17.82
CA VAL A 22 0.44 0.68 16.82
C VAL A 22 0.85 -0.62 17.51
N ALA A 23 1.67 -0.51 18.56
CA ALA A 23 2.34 -1.63 19.18
C ALA A 23 1.43 -2.52 20.04
N ASP A 24 0.31 -1.98 20.51
CA ASP A 24 -0.69 -2.71 21.29
C ASP A 24 -1.71 -3.42 20.38
N CYS A 25 -1.88 -2.97 19.13
CA CYS A 25 -2.80 -3.59 18.17
C CYS A 25 -2.30 -4.94 17.64
N MET A 26 -1.00 -5.07 17.37
CA MET A 26 -0.38 -6.33 16.93
C MET A 26 1.13 -6.33 17.15
N VAL A 27 1.74 -7.51 17.23
CA VAL A 27 3.20 -7.65 17.34
C VAL A 27 3.92 -7.34 16.02
N SER A 28 5.14 -6.78 16.10
CA SER A 28 5.92 -6.32 14.93
C SER A 28 6.08 -7.41 13.86
N ASN A 29 6.37 -8.64 14.26
CA ASN A 29 6.59 -9.74 13.32
C ASN A 29 5.33 -10.09 12.52
N ARG A 30 4.15 -10.04 13.17
CA ARG A 30 2.87 -10.29 12.50
C ARG A 30 2.56 -9.18 11.50
N PHE A 31 2.81 -7.92 11.87
CA PHE A 31 2.64 -6.78 10.97
C PHE A 31 3.51 -6.94 9.70
N GLU A 32 4.80 -7.23 9.87
CA GLU A 32 5.71 -7.41 8.74
C GLU A 32 5.33 -8.60 7.86
N LEU A 33 4.88 -9.70 8.47
CA LEU A 33 4.43 -10.87 7.73
C LEU A 33 3.22 -10.53 6.85
N LEU A 34 2.23 -9.82 7.40
CA LEU A 34 1.07 -9.34 6.64
C LEU A 34 1.52 -8.44 5.49
N CYS A 35 2.35 -7.42 5.76
CA CYS A 35 2.83 -6.51 4.72
C CYS A 35 3.56 -7.21 3.56
N ARG A 36 4.22 -8.35 3.81
CA ARG A 36 4.92 -9.13 2.76
C ARG A 36 3.98 -10.00 1.91
N HIS A 37 2.82 -10.37 2.42
CA HIS A 37 1.93 -11.36 1.80
C HIS A 37 0.55 -10.79 1.43
N ILE A 38 0.40 -9.47 1.37
CA ILE A 38 -0.83 -8.85 0.87
C ILE A 38 -0.88 -9.03 -0.66
N HIS A 39 -1.91 -9.73 -1.13
CA HIS A 39 -2.24 -9.90 -2.53
C HIS A 39 -3.67 -9.41 -2.78
N PHE A 40 -3.88 -8.64 -3.85
CA PHE A 40 -5.21 -8.16 -4.27
C PHE A 40 -5.83 -8.99 -5.39
N VAL A 41 -5.07 -9.94 -5.93
CA VAL A 41 -5.46 -10.85 -7.00
C VAL A 41 -4.94 -12.25 -6.71
N ASN A 42 -5.58 -13.26 -7.29
CA ASN A 42 -5.00 -14.59 -7.33
C ASN A 42 -3.83 -14.59 -8.34
N ASN A 43 -2.61 -14.91 -7.87
CA ASN A 43 -1.43 -14.97 -8.73
C ASN A 43 -1.52 -16.09 -9.78
N ASP A 44 -2.26 -17.17 -9.49
CA ASP A 44 -2.41 -18.31 -10.39
C ASP A 44 -3.40 -18.05 -11.54
N ALA A 45 -4.21 -17.00 -11.42
CA ALA A 45 -5.12 -16.55 -12.48
C ALA A 45 -4.41 -15.74 -13.58
N HIS A 46 -3.08 -15.68 -13.53
CA HIS A 46 -2.30 -14.88 -14.47
C HIS A 46 -2.16 -15.59 -15.83
N THR A 47 -2.70 -14.98 -16.87
CA THR A 47 -2.58 -15.43 -18.26
C THR A 47 -1.60 -14.56 -19.03
N GLU A 48 -0.88 -15.11 -20.03
CA GLU A 48 0.08 -14.35 -20.85
C GLU A 48 -0.53 -13.12 -21.55
N ALA A 49 -1.83 -13.16 -21.86
CA ALA A 49 -2.56 -12.01 -22.40
C ALA A 49 -2.61 -10.78 -21.47
N ASN A 50 -2.45 -10.96 -20.15
CA ASN A 50 -2.42 -9.86 -19.18
C ASN A 50 -1.05 -9.18 -19.12
N ASN A 51 0.01 -9.83 -19.59
CA ASN A 51 1.40 -9.39 -19.43
C ASN A 51 1.72 -8.15 -20.29
N ASP A 52 1.17 -8.09 -21.51
CA ASP A 52 1.53 -7.03 -22.46
C ASP A 52 0.65 -5.77 -22.35
N HIS A 53 -0.55 -5.90 -21.78
CA HIS A 53 -1.54 -4.82 -21.79
C HIS A 53 -1.76 -4.14 -20.43
N ASP A 54 -1.62 -4.84 -19.30
CA ASP A 54 -1.85 -4.26 -17.97
C ASP A 54 -0.69 -4.46 -16.99
N ARG A 55 0.24 -3.49 -16.99
CA ARG A 55 1.43 -3.50 -16.09
C ARG A 55 1.06 -3.45 -14.60
N VAL A 56 -0.15 -3.03 -14.23
CA VAL A 56 -0.60 -2.90 -12.83
C VAL A 56 -1.70 -3.90 -12.46
N TRP A 57 -1.85 -4.99 -13.23
CA TRP A 57 -2.89 -6.01 -13.04
C TRP A 57 -2.98 -6.54 -11.59
N LYS A 58 -1.84 -6.63 -10.89
CA LYS A 58 -1.77 -7.13 -9.50
C LYS A 58 -2.55 -6.30 -8.49
N ILE A 59 -2.78 -5.03 -8.78
CA ILE A 59 -3.54 -4.09 -7.94
C ILE A 59 -4.79 -3.55 -8.64
N ARG A 60 -5.07 -4.03 -9.86
CA ARG A 60 -6.16 -3.53 -10.70
C ARG A 60 -7.52 -3.56 -10.01
N PRO A 61 -7.97 -4.66 -9.38
CA PRO A 61 -9.28 -4.68 -8.72
C PRO A 61 -9.41 -3.60 -7.66
N TRP A 62 -8.34 -3.39 -6.88
CA TRP A 62 -8.31 -2.36 -5.85
C TRP A 62 -8.34 -0.94 -6.43
N LEU A 63 -7.62 -0.69 -7.54
CA LEU A 63 -7.66 0.61 -8.23
C LEU A 63 -9.03 0.92 -8.82
N ASP A 64 -9.69 -0.09 -9.40
CA ASP A 64 -11.02 0.07 -9.99
C ASP A 64 -12.09 0.33 -8.93
N ASP A 65 -12.02 -0.39 -7.80
CA ASP A 65 -12.88 -0.15 -6.64
C ASP A 65 -12.66 1.25 -6.04
N LEU A 66 -11.41 1.69 -5.93
CA LEU A 66 -11.07 3.04 -5.48
C LEU A 66 -11.65 4.10 -6.42
N ASN A 67 -11.43 3.95 -7.73
CA ASN A 67 -11.91 4.88 -8.74
C ASN A 67 -13.44 4.94 -8.77
N SER A 68 -14.12 3.79 -8.72
CA SER A 68 -15.58 3.73 -8.68
C SER A 68 -16.15 4.39 -7.43
N THR A 69 -15.47 4.26 -6.30
CA THR A 69 -15.88 4.89 -5.03
C THR A 69 -15.68 6.40 -5.07
N LEU A 70 -14.51 6.88 -5.52
CA LEU A 70 -14.22 8.32 -5.58
C LEU A 70 -15.10 9.05 -6.61
N LYS A 71 -15.48 8.39 -7.70
CA LYS A 71 -16.42 8.93 -8.69
C LYS A 71 -17.83 9.21 -8.14
N LYS A 72 -18.21 8.62 -7.00
CA LYS A 72 -19.51 8.89 -6.36
C LYS A 72 -19.56 10.27 -5.70
N LEU A 73 -18.40 10.91 -5.50
CA LEU A 73 -18.31 12.24 -4.92
C LEU A 73 -18.75 13.30 -5.95
N VAL A 74 -19.56 14.26 -5.52
CA VAL A 74 -19.98 15.38 -6.37
C VAL A 74 -18.80 16.34 -6.56
N PRO A 75 -18.36 16.62 -7.80
CA PRO A 75 -17.27 17.54 -8.04
C PRO A 75 -17.68 18.97 -7.67
N THR A 76 -16.75 19.74 -7.12
CA THR A 76 -16.92 21.17 -6.88
C THR A 76 -16.71 21.96 -8.17
N LYS A 77 -17.17 23.23 -8.21
CA LYS A 77 -17.11 24.08 -9.42
C LYS A 77 -15.71 24.24 -9.99
N ASN A 78 -14.69 24.36 -9.15
CA ASN A 78 -13.31 24.59 -9.55
C ASN A 78 -12.51 23.31 -9.31
N GLN A 79 -12.00 22.71 -10.38
CA GLN A 79 -11.17 21.51 -10.34
C GLN A 79 -9.78 21.82 -10.92
N CYS A 80 -8.76 21.13 -10.41
CA CYS A 80 -7.42 21.12 -10.96
C CYS A 80 -7.02 19.67 -11.26
N VAL A 81 -6.34 19.46 -12.37
CA VAL A 81 -5.76 18.16 -12.73
C VAL A 81 -4.25 18.34 -12.70
N ASP A 82 -3.58 17.51 -11.91
CA ASP A 82 -2.12 17.52 -11.76
C ASP A 82 -1.62 16.10 -11.53
N GLU A 83 -0.33 15.89 -11.73
CA GLU A 83 0.33 14.60 -11.54
C GLU A 83 0.91 14.50 -10.12
N ILE A 84 0.84 13.31 -9.52
CA ILE A 84 1.47 13.03 -8.23
C ILE A 84 2.50 11.92 -8.40
N MET A 85 3.76 12.23 -8.08
CA MET A 85 4.84 11.27 -8.12
C MET A 85 4.95 10.50 -6.80
N VAL A 86 4.86 9.18 -6.86
CA VAL A 86 5.11 8.29 -5.72
C VAL A 86 6.53 7.72 -5.84
N SER A 87 7.40 8.11 -4.91
CA SER A 87 8.77 7.59 -4.89
C SER A 87 8.77 6.09 -4.61
N PHE A 88 9.40 5.32 -5.50
CA PHE A 88 9.57 3.88 -5.36
C PHE A 88 11.03 3.50 -5.60
N ASN A 89 11.62 2.78 -4.64
CA ASN A 89 12.97 2.21 -4.79
C ASN A 89 12.90 0.68 -4.56
N PRO A 90 13.02 -0.13 -5.63
CA PRO A 90 12.88 -1.59 -5.54
C PRO A 90 13.99 -2.24 -4.69
N LEU A 91 15.14 -1.58 -4.52
CA LEU A 91 16.29 -2.13 -3.80
C LEU A 91 16.12 -2.14 -2.26
N ARG A 92 15.09 -1.46 -1.72
CA ARG A 92 14.78 -1.48 -0.28
C ARG A 92 14.03 -2.73 0.18
N PHE A 93 13.57 -3.58 -0.74
CA PHE A 93 12.81 -4.81 -0.46
C PHE A 93 13.64 -6.08 -0.75
N LYS A 94 14.93 -6.10 -0.40
CA LYS A 94 15.66 -7.37 -0.40
C LYS A 94 15.12 -8.25 0.75
N PRO A 95 14.63 -9.47 0.48
CA PRO A 95 14.39 -10.43 1.56
C PRO A 95 15.73 -10.77 2.22
N ALA A 96 15.72 -10.86 3.55
CA ALA A 96 16.83 -11.39 4.33
C ALA A 96 16.89 -12.91 4.18
#